data_AF-A0A078JWU5-F1
#
_entry.id   AF-A0A078JWU5-F1
#
_cell.length_a   1.000
_cell.length_b   1.000
_cell.length_c   1.000
_cell.angle_alpha   90.00
_cell.angle_beta   90.00
_cell.angle_gamma   90.00
#
_symmetry.space_group_name_H-M   'P 1'
#
loop_
_entity.id
_entity.type
_entity.pdbx_description
1 polymer ?
#
loop_
_entity_poly.entity_id
_entity_poly.type
_entity_poly.pdbx_seq_one_letter_code
_entity_poly.pdbx_strand_id
1 'polypeptide(L)'
;MNITRAYKLPIHNHPLFPSSMFCYVECDGCHKIWHMSDEHPLTLSCDQNGSGGIWLVLHVQCVLGDFSRLKPGWLYTLFERREYEVVLNNRNTRPFCSHCHSRCKVPVILKDSGKDNGYICSNSCLFSCLGIKFL
;
A
#
# COMPACT_ATOMS: atom_id res chain seq x y z
N MET A 1 17.22 7.73 18.06
CA MET A 1 16.10 6.98 18.66
C MET A 1 15.24 6.44 17.52
N ASN A 2 15.45 5.17 17.16
CA ASN A 2 14.84 4.58 15.97
C ASN A 2 13.54 3.89 16.40
N ILE A 3 12.39 4.48 16.06
CA ILE A 3 11.09 3.94 16.44
C ILE A 3 10.76 2.85 15.42
N THR A 4 11.12 1.59 15.71
CA THR A 4 10.65 0.42 14.95
C THR A 4 9.14 0.26 15.17
N ARG A 5 8.34 1.02 14.41
CA ARG A 5 6.88 0.84 14.36
C ARG A 5 6.60 -0.50 13.68
N ALA A 6 6.07 -1.44 14.44
CA ALA A 6 5.59 -2.70 13.91
C ALA A 6 4.21 -2.50 13.26
N TYR A 7 3.98 -3.13 12.11
CA TYR A 7 2.72 -3.01 11.37
C TYR A 7 1.86 -4.27 11.56
N LYS A 8 0.63 -4.10 12.01
CA LYS A 8 -0.38 -5.17 12.10
C LYS A 8 -1.30 -5.09 10.89
N LEU A 9 -1.38 -6.16 10.11
CA LEU A 9 -2.18 -6.17 8.88
C LEU A 9 -3.41 -7.05 8.98
N PRO A 10 -4.49 -6.74 8.23
CA PRO A 10 -5.66 -7.60 8.16
C PRO A 10 -5.36 -8.98 7.57
N ILE A 11 -4.25 -9.13 6.85
CA ILE A 11 -3.82 -10.37 6.19
C ILE A 11 -2.77 -11.15 6.99
N HIS A 12 -2.27 -10.61 8.10
CA HIS A 12 -1.23 -11.26 8.91
C HIS A 12 -1.32 -10.85 10.38
N ASN A 13 -1.37 -11.84 11.28
CA ASN A 13 -1.69 -11.63 12.69
C ASN A 13 -0.50 -11.27 13.59
N HIS A 14 0.74 -11.29 13.06
CA HIS A 14 1.94 -10.91 13.81
C HIS A 14 2.47 -9.55 13.34
N PRO A 15 3.21 -8.83 14.21
CA PRO A 15 3.79 -7.55 13.84
C PRO A 15 4.89 -7.76 12.79
N LEU A 16 4.81 -7.02 11.69
CA LEU A 16 5.90 -6.99 10.71
C LEU A 16 6.92 -5.93 11.09
N PHE A 17 8.20 -6.29 10.98
CA PHE A 17 9.31 -5.42 11.33
C PHE A 17 10.03 -4.93 10.06
N PRO A 18 10.46 -3.65 10.02
CA PRO A 18 11.34 -3.16 8.98
C PRO A 18 12.63 -3.98 9.00
N SER A 19 12.97 -4.58 7.86
CA SER A 19 14.17 -5.37 7.71
C SER A 19 15.03 -4.81 6.58
N SER A 20 16.34 -4.71 6.83
CA SER A 20 17.36 -4.42 5.82
C SER A 20 17.88 -5.71 5.16
N MET A 21 17.13 -6.81 5.26
CA MET A 21 17.59 -8.12 4.84
C MET A 21 17.74 -8.17 3.31
N PHE A 22 18.99 -8.27 2.85
CA PHE A 22 19.37 -8.38 1.45
C PHE A 22 19.09 -9.80 0.95
N CYS A 23 17.87 -10.09 0.53
CA CYS A 23 17.56 -11.41 -0.02
C CYS A 23 16.76 -11.33 -1.31
N TYR A 24 17.17 -12.15 -2.29
CA TYR A 24 16.44 -12.52 -3.50
C TYR A 24 15.19 -13.33 -3.14
N VAL A 25 14.27 -12.72 -2.41
CA VAL A 25 13.04 -13.36 -1.93
C VAL A 25 11.89 -12.79 -2.73
N GLU A 26 10.96 -13.67 -3.11
CA GLU A 26 9.73 -13.26 -3.74
C GLU A 26 8.84 -12.53 -2.74
N CYS A 27 8.30 -11.37 -3.13
CA CYS A 27 7.35 -10.67 -2.29
C CYS A 27 6.00 -11.39 -2.28
N ASP A 28 5.50 -11.81 -1.11
CA ASP A 28 4.19 -12.47 -0.96
C ASP A 28 2.98 -11.62 -1.40
N GLY A 29 3.18 -10.31 -1.60
CA GLY A 29 2.13 -9.37 -1.99
C GLY A 29 2.00 -9.16 -3.50
N CYS A 30 3.13 -9.17 -4.23
CA CYS A 30 3.16 -8.90 -5.66
C CYS A 30 3.83 -9.99 -6.51
N HIS A 31 4.34 -11.05 -5.87
CA HIS A 31 4.98 -12.20 -6.50
C HIS A 31 6.21 -11.86 -7.38
N LYS A 32 6.84 -10.71 -7.11
CA LYS A 32 8.08 -10.30 -7.78
C LYS A 32 9.28 -10.61 -6.90
N ILE A 33 10.32 -11.17 -7.52
CA ILE A 33 11.62 -11.42 -6.89
C ILE A 33 12.41 -10.11 -6.84
N TRP A 34 13.02 -9.82 -5.68
CA TRP A 34 13.90 -8.66 -5.50
C TRP A 34 15.22 -8.80 -6.28
N HIS A 35 15.68 -7.71 -6.91
CA HIS A 35 17.08 -7.57 -7.32
C HIS A 35 17.75 -6.42 -6.55
N MET A 36 19.01 -6.60 -6.16
CA MET A 36 19.80 -5.59 -5.40
C MET A 36 19.95 -4.24 -6.13
N SER A 37 19.64 -4.18 -7.42
CA SER A 37 19.63 -2.98 -8.25
C SER A 37 18.37 -2.11 -8.09
N ASP A 38 17.31 -2.65 -7.47
CA ASP A 38 16.08 -1.89 -7.25
C ASP A 38 16.27 -1.00 -6.02
N GLU A 39 16.03 0.32 -6.14
CA GLU A 39 16.25 1.30 -5.07
C GLU A 39 15.64 0.85 -3.73
N HIS A 40 16.50 0.38 -2.82
CA HIS A 40 16.24 -0.12 -1.46
C HIS A 40 14.83 0.13 -0.90
N PRO A 41 13.84 -0.75 -1.18
CA PRO A 41 12.55 -0.67 -0.53
C PRO A 41 12.64 -1.33 0.84
N LEU A 42 12.23 -0.60 1.88
CA LEU A 42 12.01 -1.16 3.21
C LEU A 42 11.16 -2.43 3.07
N THR A 43 11.65 -3.56 3.60
CA THR A 43 10.90 -4.81 3.64
C THR A 43 10.26 -4.99 5.01
N LEU A 44 9.10 -5.64 5.02
CA LEU A 44 8.40 -6.03 6.23
C LEU A 44 8.46 -7.54 6.34
N SER A 45 9.09 -8.04 7.41
CA SER A 45 9.27 -9.48 7.64
C SER A 45 8.83 -9.92 9.02
N CYS A 46 8.50 -11.20 9.13
CA CYS A 46 8.39 -11.93 10.39
C CYS A 46 9.32 -13.15 10.40
N ASP A 47 10.07 -13.29 11.50
CA ASP A 47 10.28 -14.61 12.11
C ASP A 47 8.96 -15.06 12.75
N GLN A 48 8.75 -16.37 12.84
CA GLN A 48 7.86 -16.94 13.84
C GLN A 48 8.68 -17.98 14.63
N ASN A 49 8.87 -17.74 15.92
CA ASN A 49 9.41 -18.67 16.93
C ASN A 49 10.93 -18.96 16.91
N GLY A 50 11.80 -18.03 16.51
CA GLY A 50 13.25 -18.17 16.69
C GLY A 50 13.87 -19.35 15.93
N SER A 51 13.20 -19.84 14.89
CA SER A 51 13.66 -20.97 14.07
C SER A 51 14.57 -20.53 12.92
N GLY A 52 14.87 -19.22 12.81
CA GLY A 52 15.79 -18.67 11.82
C GLY A 52 15.23 -18.59 10.40
N GLY A 53 13.95 -18.94 10.20
CA GLY A 53 13.26 -18.87 8.91
C GLY A 53 12.48 -17.57 8.74
N ILE A 54 12.71 -16.85 7.63
CA ILE A 54 11.79 -15.80 7.18
C ILE A 54 10.53 -16.47 6.62
N TRP A 55 9.36 -16.06 7.12
CA TRP A 55 8.09 -16.69 6.74
C TRP A 55 7.20 -15.81 5.85
N LEU A 56 7.42 -14.50 5.88
CA LEU A 56 6.69 -13.53 5.06
C LEU A 56 7.63 -12.39 4.70
N VAL A 57 7.68 -12.00 3.44
CA VAL A 57 8.41 -10.81 2.97
C VAL A 57 7.49 -9.96 2.11
N LEU A 58 7.19 -8.75 2.57
CA LEU A 58 6.37 -7.81 1.83
C LEU A 58 7.13 -6.52 1.52
N HIS A 59 6.94 -5.96 0.31
CA HIS A 59 7.26 -4.54 0.06
C HIS A 59 6.50 -3.70 1.11
N VAL A 60 7.11 -2.64 1.65
CA VAL A 60 6.34 -1.63 2.40
C VAL A 60 5.19 -1.07 1.55
N GLN A 61 5.37 -0.90 0.24
CA GLN A 61 4.31 -0.44 -0.67
C GLN A 61 3.18 -1.46 -0.88
N CYS A 62 3.48 -2.76 -0.94
CA CYS A 62 2.44 -3.80 -1.00
C CYS A 62 1.57 -3.83 0.26
N VAL A 63 2.12 -3.35 1.37
CA VAL A 63 1.46 -3.30 2.67
C VAL A 63 0.69 -1.99 2.87
N LEU A 64 1.35 -0.85 2.66
CA LEU A 64 0.81 0.46 2.99
C LEU A 64 0.14 1.14 1.79
N GLY A 65 0.43 0.70 0.58
CA GLY A 65 -0.07 1.29 -0.66
C GLY A 65 0.67 2.56 -1.09
N ASP A 66 0.37 3.00 -2.31
CA ASP A 66 0.97 4.17 -2.96
C ASP A 66 0.73 5.47 -2.18
N PHE A 67 -0.43 5.56 -1.52
CA PHE A 67 -0.87 6.75 -0.78
C PHE A 67 -0.43 6.76 0.68
N SER A 68 0.40 5.81 1.11
CA SER A 68 0.85 5.66 2.50
C SER A 68 1.56 6.89 3.07
N ARG A 69 2.14 7.73 2.21
CA ARG A 69 2.83 8.96 2.59
C ARG A 69 1.90 10.18 2.63
N LEU A 70 0.65 10.04 2.16
CA LEU A 70 -0.33 11.12 2.19
C LEU A 70 -0.99 11.19 3.57
N LYS A 71 -1.30 12.41 4.01
CA LYS A 71 -1.91 12.63 5.32
C LYS A 71 -3.43 12.43 5.24
N PRO A 72 -4.03 11.52 6.03
CA PRO A 72 -5.48 11.36 6.07
C PRO A 72 -6.21 12.66 6.48
N GLY A 73 -7.39 12.86 5.90
CA GLY A 73 -8.23 14.06 6.06
C GLY A 73 -7.78 15.27 5.24
N TRP A 74 -6.68 15.17 4.50
CA TRP A 74 -6.24 16.23 3.60
C TRP A 74 -6.87 16.07 2.22
N LEU A 75 -7.21 17.21 1.62
CA LEU A 75 -7.65 17.30 0.23
C LEU A 75 -6.42 17.58 -0.65
N TYR A 76 -6.28 16.81 -1.72
CA TYR A 76 -5.28 17.02 -2.75
C TYR A 76 -5.97 17.32 -4.06
N THR A 77 -5.65 18.49 -4.63
CA THR A 77 -6.13 18.88 -5.95
C THR A 77 -5.20 18.29 -7.01
N LEU A 78 -5.72 17.41 -7.86
CA LEU A 78 -4.98 16.74 -8.93
C LEU A 78 -5.72 16.93 -10.24
N PHE A 79 -5.01 17.33 -11.30
CA PHE A 79 -5.49 17.53 -12.69
C PHE A 79 -6.85 18.25 -12.84
N GLU A 80 -6.88 19.36 -13.58
CA GLU A 80 -8.15 20.05 -13.93
C GLU A 80 -9.06 20.39 -12.72
N ARG A 81 -8.48 20.60 -11.53
CA ARG A 81 -9.18 20.94 -10.27
C ARG A 81 -10.05 19.84 -9.65
N ARG A 82 -9.83 18.55 -9.94
CA ARG A 82 -10.46 17.50 -9.11
C ARG A 82 -9.82 17.42 -7.74
N GLU A 83 -10.65 17.31 -6.72
CA GLU A 83 -10.23 17.17 -5.33
C GLU A 83 -10.39 15.73 -4.87
N TYR A 84 -9.35 15.23 -4.22
CA TYR A 84 -9.33 13.90 -3.64
C TYR A 84 -9.06 14.00 -2.15
N GLU A 85 -9.98 13.48 -1.34
CA GLU A 85 -9.80 13.32 0.10
C GLU A 85 -8.99 12.05 0.38
N VAL A 86 -7.93 12.19 1.18
CA VAL A 86 -7.19 11.02 1.67
C VAL A 86 -7.95 10.43 2.86
N VAL A 87 -8.41 9.19 2.72
CA VAL A 87 -9.23 8.54 3.74
C VAL A 87 -8.60 7.25 4.24
N LEU A 88 -8.85 6.94 5.52
CA LEU A 88 -8.45 5.67 6.11
C LEU A 88 -9.40 4.55 5.67
N ASN A 89 -8.82 3.43 5.28
CA ASN A 89 -9.52 2.21 4.86
C ASN A 89 -9.39 1.12 5.94
N ASN A 90 -9.79 1.44 7.18
CA ASN A 90 -9.60 0.60 8.36
C ASN A 90 -10.86 -0.17 8.79
N ARG A 91 -11.91 -0.22 7.96
CA ARG A 91 -13.21 -0.86 8.29
C ARG A 91 -13.37 -2.21 7.58
N ASN A 92 -14.14 -3.13 8.18
CA ASN A 92 -14.48 -4.43 7.60
C ASN A 92 -15.21 -4.31 6.25
N THR A 93 -15.91 -3.20 6.01
CA THR A 93 -16.59 -2.87 4.76
C THR A 93 -15.70 -2.02 3.86
N ARG A 94 -14.56 -2.56 3.43
CA ARG A 94 -13.65 -1.86 2.50
C ARG A 94 -14.37 -1.54 1.18
N PRO A 95 -14.29 -0.28 0.68
CA PRO A 95 -15.00 0.12 -0.52
C PRO A 95 -14.39 -0.51 -1.78
N PHE A 96 -15.16 -0.50 -2.86
CA PHE A 96 -14.68 -0.90 -4.18
C PHE A 96 -13.94 0.25 -4.83
N CYS A 97 -12.80 -0.05 -5.43
CA CYS A 97 -12.08 0.91 -6.26
C CYS A 97 -12.87 1.19 -7.54
N SER A 98 -13.03 2.46 -7.90
CA SER A 98 -13.74 2.90 -9.10
C SER A 98 -13.07 2.46 -10.41
N HIS A 99 -11.77 2.14 -10.37
CA HIS A 99 -11.05 1.65 -11.55
C HIS A 99 -10.96 0.13 -11.62
N CYS A 100 -10.32 -0.51 -10.63
CA CYS A 100 -10.05 -1.95 -10.70
C CYS A 100 -11.21 -2.81 -10.18
N HIS A 101 -12.28 -2.19 -9.67
CA HIS A 101 -13.48 -2.84 -9.12
C HIS A 101 -13.23 -3.88 -8.01
N SER A 102 -12.00 -3.93 -7.47
CA SER A 102 -11.64 -4.76 -6.33
C SER A 102 -11.87 -4.01 -5.03
N ARG A 103 -12.13 -4.74 -3.93
CA ARG A 103 -12.14 -4.13 -2.59
C ARG A 103 -10.74 -3.60 -2.28
N CYS A 104 -10.63 -2.32 -1.93
CA CYS A 104 -9.37 -1.70 -1.55
C CYS A 104 -8.70 -2.47 -0.41
N LYS A 105 -7.44 -2.90 -0.58
CA LYS A 105 -6.72 -3.72 0.42
C LYS A 105 -5.81 -2.90 1.33
N VAL A 106 -5.36 -1.74 0.86
CA VAL A 106 -4.38 -0.87 1.53
C VAL A 106 -5.06 0.07 2.53
N PRO A 107 -4.36 0.47 3.62
CA PRO A 107 -4.96 1.23 4.73
C PRO A 107 -5.25 2.71 4.41
N VAL A 108 -4.65 3.28 3.38
CA VAL A 108 -4.84 4.68 2.97
C VAL A 108 -5.25 4.71 1.50
N ILE A 109 -6.39 5.31 1.20
CA ILE A 109 -6.95 5.40 -0.16
C ILE A 109 -7.42 6.83 -0.44
N LEU A 110 -7.71 7.11 -1.72
CA LEU A 110 -8.32 8.38 -2.11
C LEU A 110 -9.82 8.22 -2.29
N LYS A 111 -10.57 9.26 -1.93
CA LYS A 111 -11.99 9.43 -2.22
C LYS A 111 -12.16 10.64 -3.14
N ASP A 112 -12.80 10.46 -4.28
CA ASP A 112 -13.12 11.53 -5.22
C ASP A 112 -14.22 12.41 -4.62
N SER A 113 -13.95 13.70 -4.43
CA SER A 113 -14.92 14.66 -3.88
C SER A 113 -16.03 15.02 -4.86
N GLY A 114 -15.81 14.84 -6.17
CA GLY A 114 -16.75 15.21 -7.23
C GLY A 114 -17.73 14.11 -7.63
N LYS A 115 -17.58 12.88 -7.12
CA LYS A 115 -18.48 11.75 -7.39
C LYS A 115 -18.99 11.15 -6.08
N ASP A 116 -20.28 10.84 -6.02
CA ASP A 116 -20.84 10.07 -4.92
C ASP A 116 -20.12 8.71 -4.82
N ASN A 117 -19.29 8.56 -3.79
CA ASN A 117 -18.61 7.32 -3.40
C ASN A 117 -17.54 6.77 -4.38
N GLY A 118 -16.88 7.64 -5.16
CA GLY A 118 -15.71 7.21 -5.93
C GLY A 118 -14.49 6.97 -5.03
N TYR A 119 -13.91 5.77 -5.03
CA TYR A 119 -12.70 5.44 -4.25
C TYR A 119 -11.58 4.93 -5.15
N ILE A 120 -10.33 5.26 -4.85
CA ILE A 120 -9.15 4.88 -5.64
C ILE A 120 -8.08 4.28 -4.73
N CYS A 121 -7.56 3.10 -5.10
CA CYS A 121 -6.66 2.32 -4.25
C CYS A 121 -5.16 2.41 -4.59
N SER A 122 -4.79 2.96 -5.74
CA SER A 122 -3.38 3.06 -6.19
C SER A 122 -3.19 4.18 -7.21
N ASN A 123 -1.95 4.60 -7.43
CA ASN A 123 -1.56 5.55 -8.48
C ASN A 123 -1.95 5.02 -9.86
N SER A 124 -1.75 3.73 -10.13
CA SER A 124 -2.20 3.12 -11.39
C SER A 124 -3.72 3.26 -11.59
N CYS A 125 -4.51 2.99 -10.55
CA CYS A 125 -5.97 3.20 -10.61
C CYS A 125 -6.35 4.67 -10.80
N LEU A 126 -5.62 5.57 -10.14
CA LEU A 126 -5.83 7.01 -10.25
C LEU A 126 -5.56 7.49 -11.68
N PHE A 127 -4.41 7.17 -12.25
CA PHE A 127 -4.04 7.55 -13.61
C PHE A 127 -5.01 6.99 -14.65
N SER A 128 -5.42 5.73 -14.51
CA SER A 128 -6.45 5.16 -15.37
C SER A 128 -7.80 5.87 -15.25
N CYS A 129 -8.24 6.23 -14.04
CA CYS A 129 -9.47 7.01 -13.85
C CYS A 129 -9.39 8.43 -14.44
N LEU A 130 -8.18 8.98 -14.55
CA LEU A 130 -7.90 10.26 -15.18
C LEU A 130 -7.68 10.16 -16.69
N GLY A 131 -7.71 8.95 -17.27
CA GLY A 131 -7.47 8.73 -18.70
C GLY A 131 -6.01 8.90 -19.12
N ILE A 132 -5.07 8.92 -18.17
CA ILE A 132 -3.63 9.05 -18.44
C ILE A 132 -3.07 7.65 -18.66
N LYS A 133 -2.58 7.37 -19.87
CA LYS A 133 -1.84 6.15 -20.19
C LYS A 133 -0.34 6.46 -20.20
N PHE A 134 0.46 5.60 -19.57
CA PHE A 134 1.91 5.61 -19.77
C PHE A 134 2.19 5.05 -21.17
N LEU A 135 2.77 5.88 -22.05
CA LEU A 135 3.29 5.46 -23.36
C LEU A 135 4.58 4.68 -23.21
#